data_AF-A0A6B3QHS4-F1
#
_entry.id   AF-A0A6B3QHS4-F1
#
_cell.length_a   1.000
_cell.length_b   1.000
_cell.length_c   1.000
_cell.angle_alpha   90.00
_cell.angle_beta   90.00
_cell.angle_gamma   90.00
#
_symmetry.space_group_name_H-M   'P 1'
#
loop_
_entity.id
_entity.type
_entity.pdbx_description
1 polymer ?
#
loop_
_entity_poly.entity_id
_entity_poly.type
_entity_poly.pdbx_seq_one_letter_code
_entity_poly.pdbx_strand_id
1 'polypeptide(L)'
;MGRGGALRRGQAPRRGRAALTLVAAVVVVGCGNSGDGAGGSAGAAHGASASAASPASPQPLSGAELCVSAVGYWAREMLDGGEPYGDYQSMGLSNRQYDILREVVDEARAAKRDQGARAAGELIDRRVRRACADGYRDGGPSRGPWQS
;
A
#
# COMPACT_ATOMS: atom_id res chain seq x y z
N MET A 1 7.66 52.31 -39.27
CA MET A 1 7.98 50.88 -39.03
C MET A 1 7.71 50.64 -37.54
N GLY A 2 6.51 50.32 -37.06
CA GLY A 2 5.55 49.25 -37.39
C GLY A 2 5.16 48.59 -36.05
N ARG A 3 4.18 49.15 -35.33
CA ARG A 3 2.84 48.55 -35.06
C ARG A 3 2.84 47.03 -34.73
N GLY A 4 2.68 46.73 -33.44
CA GLY A 4 1.52 45.99 -32.90
C GLY A 4 1.40 44.46 -33.08
N GLY A 5 0.98 43.79 -32.01
CA GLY A 5 0.24 42.52 -32.03
C GLY A 5 1.00 41.34 -31.40
N ALA A 6 0.39 40.41 -30.67
CA ALA A 6 -0.93 40.32 -30.06
C ALA A 6 -0.81 39.25 -28.95
N LEU A 7 -1.20 39.57 -27.72
CA LEU A 7 -1.37 38.57 -26.66
C LEU A 7 -2.58 37.71 -27.01
N ARG A 8 -2.35 36.50 -27.54
CA ARG A 8 -3.40 35.46 -27.59
C ARG A 8 -3.61 34.92 -26.18
N ARG A 9 -4.50 35.56 -25.41
CA ARG A 9 -5.16 34.92 -24.27
C ARG A 9 -6.21 33.95 -24.81
N GLY A 10 -5.82 32.68 -24.85
CA GLY A 10 -6.74 31.57 -25.13
C GLY A 10 -7.84 31.49 -24.09
N GLN A 11 -9.06 31.42 -24.59
CA GLN A 11 -10.33 31.36 -23.89
C GLN A 11 -10.45 30.07 -23.06
N ALA A 12 -10.69 30.17 -21.76
CA ALA A 12 -11.07 29.03 -20.94
C ALA A 12 -12.60 28.78 -21.04
N PRO A 13 -13.07 27.55 -21.32
CA PRO A 13 -14.49 27.25 -21.35
C PRO A 13 -15.07 27.20 -19.91
N ARG A 14 -16.21 27.87 -19.74
CA ARG A 14 -17.07 27.84 -18.56
C ARG A 14 -17.55 26.39 -18.35
N ARG A 15 -17.03 25.69 -17.34
CA ARG A 15 -17.59 24.40 -16.93
C ARG A 15 -18.75 24.66 -15.97
N GLY A 16 -19.94 24.31 -16.44
CA GLY A 16 -21.21 24.47 -15.75
C GLY A 16 -21.26 23.70 -14.44
N ARG A 17 -21.95 24.28 -13.46
CA ARG A 17 -22.39 23.63 -12.25
C ARG A 17 -23.39 22.53 -12.63
N ALA A 18 -23.03 21.28 -12.44
CA ALA A 18 -23.96 20.17 -12.39
C ALA A 18 -23.94 19.61 -10.97
N ALA A 19 -24.96 19.99 -10.20
CA ALA A 19 -25.27 19.33 -8.95
C ALA A 19 -25.81 17.94 -9.25
N LEU A 20 -25.26 16.90 -8.62
CA LEU A 20 -25.94 15.63 -8.49
C LEU A 20 -25.66 15.07 -7.09
N THR A 21 -26.62 15.31 -6.21
CA THR A 21 -26.77 14.66 -4.91
C THR A 21 -27.10 13.19 -5.13
N LEU A 22 -26.35 12.27 -4.50
CA LEU A 22 -26.81 10.91 -4.30
C LEU A 22 -26.39 10.45 -2.90
N VAL A 23 -27.37 10.50 -2.00
CA VAL A 23 -27.33 9.96 -0.65
C VAL A 23 -27.43 8.44 -0.76
N ALA A 24 -26.44 7.72 -0.26
CA ALA A 24 -26.52 6.28 -0.07
C ALA A 24 -26.30 5.99 1.43
N ALA A 25 -27.41 5.76 2.13
CA ALA A 25 -27.41 5.25 3.49
C ALA A 25 -27.08 3.75 3.46
N VAL A 26 -26.00 3.35 4.12
CA VAL A 26 -25.67 1.93 4.33
C VAL A 26 -25.97 1.60 5.79
N VAL A 27 -27.03 0.83 6.00
CA VAL A 27 -27.30 0.13 7.27
C VAL A 27 -26.66 -1.26 7.18
N VAL A 28 -25.74 -1.57 8.09
CA VAL A 28 -25.28 -2.94 8.32
C VAL A 28 -25.85 -3.38 9.66
N VAL A 29 -26.96 -4.11 9.60
CA VAL A 29 -27.43 -5.00 10.67
C VAL A 29 -27.29 -6.41 10.13
N GLY A 30 -26.40 -7.18 10.74
CA GLY A 30 -26.22 -8.61 10.51
C GLY A 30 -25.96 -9.27 11.86
N CYS A 31 -27.05 -9.71 12.48
CA CYS A 31 -27.08 -10.38 13.78
C CYS A 31 -26.60 -11.84 13.65
N GLY A 32 -26.03 -12.36 14.73
CA GLY A 32 -25.29 -13.62 14.77
C GLY A 32 -26.07 -14.85 14.31
N ASN A 33 -25.36 -15.75 13.65
CA ASN A 33 -25.84 -17.05 13.25
C ASN A 33 -26.00 -17.97 14.47
N SER A 34 -27.24 -18.41 14.70
CA SER A 34 -27.63 -19.49 15.59
C SER A 34 -26.82 -20.77 15.32
N GLY A 35 -26.20 -21.30 16.36
CA GLY A 35 -25.80 -22.70 16.43
C GLY A 35 -26.61 -23.36 17.52
N ASP A 36 -27.68 -24.05 17.13
CA ASP A 36 -28.48 -24.92 17.99
C ASP A 36 -27.68 -26.12 18.48
N GLY A 37 -27.93 -26.55 19.72
CA GLY A 37 -27.39 -27.79 20.26
C GLY A 37 -27.63 -27.97 21.75
N ALA A 38 -28.90 -28.19 22.13
CA ALA A 38 -29.24 -28.65 23.47
C ALA A 38 -29.05 -30.18 23.60
N GLY A 39 -28.33 -30.60 24.65
CA GLY A 39 -28.60 -31.81 25.44
C GLY A 39 -28.20 -33.19 24.88
N GLY A 40 -27.38 -33.93 25.63
CA GLY A 40 -27.24 -35.38 25.48
C GLY A 40 -26.01 -35.96 26.19
N SER A 41 -26.18 -36.40 27.44
CA SER A 41 -25.19 -37.19 28.18
C SER A 41 -25.14 -38.66 27.74
N ALA A 42 -23.93 -39.23 27.86
CA ALA A 42 -23.57 -40.64 28.11
C ALA A 42 -22.92 -41.44 26.95
N GLY A 43 -21.68 -41.90 27.20
CA GLY A 43 -21.23 -43.23 26.78
C GLY A 43 -20.04 -43.33 25.83
N ALA A 44 -18.84 -43.48 26.41
CA ALA A 44 -17.72 -44.33 25.96
C ALA A 44 -17.16 -44.23 24.53
N ALA A 45 -15.95 -43.67 24.40
CA ALA A 45 -14.75 -44.39 23.93
C ALA A 45 -13.52 -43.48 24.05
N HIS A 46 -12.53 -43.89 24.85
CA HIS A 46 -11.21 -43.25 24.87
C HIS A 46 -10.48 -43.63 23.57
N GLY A 47 -10.76 -42.87 22.50
CA GLY A 47 -10.06 -42.94 21.23
C GLY A 47 -9.03 -41.81 21.15
N ALA A 48 -7.76 -42.20 21.04
CA ALA A 48 -6.57 -41.42 20.68
C ALA A 48 -6.73 -39.89 20.61
N SER A 49 -6.07 -39.18 21.54
CA SER A 49 -5.75 -37.76 21.37
C SER A 49 -4.86 -37.59 20.14
N ALA A 50 -5.46 -37.51 18.96
CA ALA A 50 -4.89 -36.76 17.86
C ALA A 50 -4.94 -35.30 18.32
N SER A 51 -3.81 -34.79 18.81
CA SER A 51 -3.61 -33.36 19.01
C SER A 51 -3.87 -32.69 17.66
N ALA A 52 -5.10 -32.19 17.48
CA ALA A 52 -5.43 -31.31 16.38
C ALA A 52 -4.51 -30.11 16.52
N ALA A 53 -3.46 -30.04 15.68
CA ALA A 53 -2.60 -28.89 15.61
C ALA A 53 -3.49 -27.68 15.34
N SER A 54 -3.63 -26.80 16.32
CA SER A 54 -4.36 -25.55 16.13
C SER A 54 -3.70 -24.83 14.95
N PRO A 55 -4.47 -24.25 14.02
CA PRO A 55 -3.89 -23.49 12.92
C PRO A 55 -3.00 -22.41 13.52
N ALA A 56 -1.72 -22.41 13.14
CA ALA A 56 -0.76 -21.43 13.62
C ALA A 56 -1.29 -20.03 13.29
N SER A 57 -1.38 -19.17 14.30
CA SER A 57 -1.81 -17.78 14.11
C SER A 57 -0.82 -17.06 13.17
N PRO A 58 -1.30 -16.24 12.22
CA PRO A 58 -0.42 -15.47 11.34
C PRO A 58 0.58 -14.68 12.18
N GLN A 59 1.88 -14.88 11.90
CA GLN A 59 2.90 -14.07 12.55
C GLN A 59 2.84 -12.64 11.97
N PRO A 60 2.97 -11.60 12.82
CA PRO A 60 3.04 -10.23 12.33
C PRO A 60 4.29 -10.05 11.46
N LEU A 61 4.16 -9.29 10.37
CA LEU A 61 5.29 -8.92 9.53
C LEU A 61 6.31 -8.10 10.34
N SER A 62 7.59 -8.34 10.08
CA SER A 62 8.67 -7.50 10.57
C SER A 62 8.62 -6.10 9.95
N GLY A 63 9.27 -5.12 10.59
CA GLY A 63 9.35 -3.75 10.05
C GLY A 63 10.01 -3.69 8.67
N ALA A 64 10.99 -4.55 8.41
CA ALA A 64 11.63 -4.66 7.10
C ALA A 64 10.67 -5.20 6.03
N GLU A 65 9.87 -6.22 6.35
CA GLU A 65 8.87 -6.77 5.43
C GLU A 65 7.76 -5.76 5.11
N LEU A 66 7.33 -4.98 6.11
CA LEU A 66 6.39 -3.88 5.91
C LEU A 66 6.99 -2.80 4.99
N CYS A 67 8.25 -2.41 5.22
CA CYS A 67 8.96 -1.47 4.36
C CYS A 67 9.04 -1.97 2.92
N VAL A 68 9.43 -3.23 2.70
CA VAL A 68 9.55 -3.81 1.35
C VAL A 68 8.22 -3.81 0.62
N SER A 69 7.14 -4.19 1.31
CA SER A 69 5.80 -4.21 0.75
C SER A 69 5.33 -2.80 0.35
N ALA A 70 5.38 -1.85 1.29
CA ALA A 70 4.87 -0.50 1.08
C ALA A 70 5.68 0.27 0.02
N VAL A 71 7.01 0.29 0.15
CA VAL A 71 7.89 1.00 -0.80
C VAL A 71 7.85 0.33 -2.18
N GLY A 72 7.85 -1.00 -2.24
CA GLY A 72 7.80 -1.74 -3.50
C GLY A 72 6.50 -1.50 -4.27
N TYR A 73 5.36 -1.40 -3.58
CA TYR A 73 4.07 -1.05 -4.19
C TYR A 73 4.13 0.34 -4.82
N TRP A 74 4.45 1.37 -4.04
CA TRP A 74 4.45 2.75 -4.51
C TRP A 74 5.51 3.01 -5.59
N ALA A 75 6.65 2.32 -5.55
CA ALA A 75 7.68 2.46 -6.57
C ALA A 75 7.19 2.01 -7.96
N ARG A 76 6.42 0.91 -8.01
CA ARG A 76 5.81 0.41 -9.25
C ARG A 76 4.69 1.34 -9.71
N GLU A 77 3.82 1.75 -8.80
CA GLU A 77 2.73 2.69 -9.10
C GLU A 77 3.25 3.98 -9.76
N MET A 78 4.31 4.58 -9.19
CA MET A 78 4.92 5.79 -9.74
C MET A 78 5.74 5.58 -11.01
N LEU A 79 6.22 4.35 -11.27
CA LEU A 79 6.84 4.02 -12.56
C LEU A 79 5.81 3.89 -13.67
N ASP A 80 4.60 3.45 -13.33
CA ASP A 80 3.49 3.27 -14.27
C ASP A 80 2.71 4.56 -14.54
N GLY A 81 3.16 5.67 -13.97
CA GLY A 81 2.59 7.01 -14.18
C GLY A 81 1.52 7.38 -13.16
N GLY A 82 1.39 6.62 -12.08
CA GLY A 82 0.57 7.00 -10.94
C GLY A 82 1.12 8.26 -10.26
N GLU A 83 0.24 9.23 -10.07
CA GLU A 83 0.55 10.42 -9.28
C GLU A 83 0.39 10.08 -7.80
N PRO A 84 1.35 10.40 -6.92
CA PRO A 84 1.22 10.09 -5.49
C PRO A 84 -0.04 10.71 -4.91
N TYR A 85 -0.79 9.93 -4.13
CA TYR A 85 -1.92 10.43 -3.36
C TYR A 85 -1.39 11.34 -2.24
N GLY A 86 -1.51 12.66 -2.40
CA GLY A 86 -1.20 13.63 -1.36
C GLY A 86 0.26 13.60 -0.88
N ASP A 87 0.50 14.04 0.35
CA ASP A 87 1.79 13.92 1.01
C ASP A 87 2.07 12.48 1.46
N TYR A 88 3.32 12.17 1.84
CA TYR A 88 3.75 10.79 2.12
C TYR A 88 2.97 10.08 3.24
N GLN A 89 2.32 10.83 4.13
CA GLN A 89 1.42 10.25 5.14
C GLN A 89 0.16 9.67 4.52
N SER A 90 -0.35 10.27 3.45
CA SER A 90 -1.52 9.78 2.71
C SER A 90 -1.23 8.47 1.99
N MET A 91 0.05 8.19 1.70
CA MET A 91 0.52 6.91 1.16
C MET A 91 0.75 5.83 2.23
N GLY A 92 0.54 6.18 3.51
CA GLY A 92 0.88 5.32 4.64
C GLY A 92 2.38 5.10 4.77
N LEU A 93 3.21 6.01 4.28
CA LEU A 93 4.66 5.87 4.38
C LEU A 93 5.18 6.63 5.58
N SER A 94 6.14 6.04 6.26
CA SER A 94 6.98 6.75 7.23
C SER A 94 7.99 7.64 6.48
N ASN A 95 8.60 8.63 7.13
CA ASN A 95 9.51 9.56 6.43
C ASN A 95 10.70 8.78 5.85
N ARG A 96 11.25 7.85 6.63
CA ARG A 96 12.33 6.96 6.18
C ARG A 96 11.93 6.14 4.95
N GLN A 97 10.73 5.55 4.96
CA GLN A 97 10.25 4.76 3.81
C GLN A 97 10.06 5.64 2.58
N TYR A 98 9.59 6.87 2.77
CA TYR A 98 9.45 7.84 1.69
C TYR A 98 10.80 8.25 1.08
N ASP A 99 11.84 8.42 1.90
CA ASP A 99 13.19 8.71 1.41
C ASP A 99 13.72 7.56 0.52
N ILE A 100 13.57 6.31 1.00
CA ILE A 100 13.93 5.11 0.21
C ILE A 100 13.14 5.08 -1.10
N LEU A 101 11.84 5.34 -1.05
CA LEU A 101 10.96 5.35 -2.21
C LEU A 101 11.44 6.33 -3.28
N ARG A 102 11.81 7.56 -2.89
CA ARG A 102 12.27 8.60 -3.83
C ARG A 102 13.55 8.18 -4.54
N GLU A 103 14.52 7.63 -3.82
CA GLU A 103 15.79 7.15 -4.39
C GLU A 103 15.55 5.99 -5.37
N VAL A 104 14.77 4.99 -4.96
CA VAL A 104 14.45 3.82 -5.80
C VAL A 104 13.74 4.22 -7.09
N VAL A 105 12.77 5.12 -7.01
CA VAL A 105 12.01 5.57 -8.19
C VAL A 105 12.89 6.34 -9.16
N ASP A 106 13.81 7.16 -8.67
CA ASP A 106 14.75 7.87 -9.53
C ASP A 106 15.66 6.90 -10.30
N GLU A 107 16.29 5.95 -9.59
CA GLU A 107 17.10 4.90 -10.22
C GLU A 107 16.29 4.06 -11.21
N ALA A 108 15.06 3.68 -10.84
CA ALA A 108 14.23 2.85 -11.67
C ALA A 108 13.71 3.58 -12.92
N ARG A 109 13.47 4.90 -12.83
CA ARG A 109 13.17 5.74 -14.01
C ARG A 109 14.36 5.80 -14.96
N ALA A 110 15.59 5.88 -14.44
CA ALA A 110 16.79 5.79 -15.26
C ALA A 110 16.90 4.42 -15.96
N ALA A 111 16.79 3.34 -15.19
CA ALA A 111 16.82 1.98 -15.76
C ALA A 111 15.69 1.73 -16.77
N LYS A 112 14.50 2.30 -16.57
CA LYS A 112 13.38 2.20 -17.53
C LYS A 112 13.72 2.85 -18.87
N ARG A 113 14.41 4.00 -18.85
CA ARG A 113 14.86 4.68 -20.08
C ARG A 113 15.97 3.90 -20.80
N ASP A 114 16.91 3.36 -20.04
CA ASP A 114 18.12 2.77 -20.62
C ASP A 114 17.95 1.29 -21.01
N GLN A 115 17.12 0.54 -20.27
CA GLN A 115 17.04 -0.92 -20.32
C GLN A 115 15.60 -1.45 -20.38
N GLY A 116 14.60 -0.57 -20.29
CA GLY A 116 13.18 -0.91 -20.40
C GLY A 116 12.49 -1.26 -19.08
N ALA A 117 11.17 -1.44 -19.15
CA ALA A 117 10.31 -1.59 -17.97
C ALA A 117 10.63 -2.82 -17.11
N ARG A 118 11.02 -3.95 -17.73
CA ARG A 118 11.40 -5.16 -17.00
C ARG A 118 12.62 -4.93 -16.12
N ALA A 119 13.67 -4.32 -16.68
CA ALA A 119 14.90 -4.03 -15.94
C ALA A 119 14.63 -3.07 -14.77
N ALA A 120 13.75 -2.09 -14.97
CA ALA A 120 13.31 -1.18 -13.91
C ALA A 120 12.58 -1.92 -12.77
N GLY A 121 11.66 -2.82 -13.09
CA GLY A 121 10.97 -3.64 -12.08
C GLY A 121 11.92 -4.53 -11.28
N GLU A 122 12.86 -5.20 -11.95
CA GLU A 122 13.89 -6.00 -11.28
C GLU A 122 14.85 -5.15 -10.43
N LEU A 123 15.14 -3.91 -10.85
CA LEU A 123 15.91 -2.96 -10.06
C LEU A 123 15.17 -2.55 -8.79
N ILE A 124 13.88 -2.17 -8.89
CA ILE A 124 13.04 -1.85 -7.73
C ILE A 124 13.12 -2.97 -6.71
N ASP A 125 12.85 -4.20 -7.14
CA ASP A 125 12.82 -5.37 -6.27
C ASP A 125 14.14 -5.55 -5.50
N ARG A 126 15.28 -5.43 -6.18
CA ARG A 126 16.60 -5.57 -5.53
C ARG A 126 16.90 -4.41 -4.60
N ARG A 127 16.63 -3.17 -5.02
CA ARG A 127 16.96 -1.96 -4.25
C ARG A 127 16.11 -1.82 -3.00
N VAL A 128 14.80 -2.03 -3.12
CA VAL A 128 13.87 -1.97 -1.99
C VAL A 128 14.25 -3.00 -0.93
N ARG A 129 14.50 -4.26 -1.34
CA ARG A 129 14.94 -5.30 -0.40
C ARG A 129 16.22 -4.92 0.34
N ARG A 130 17.23 -4.40 -0.38
CA ARG A 130 18.50 -3.98 0.22
C ARG A 130 18.30 -2.81 1.18
N ALA A 131 17.69 -1.72 0.72
CA ALA A 131 17.53 -0.50 1.50
C ALA A 131 16.66 -0.71 2.76
N CYS A 132 15.57 -1.47 2.64
CA CYS A 132 14.76 -1.83 3.81
C CYS A 132 15.48 -2.78 4.76
N ALA A 133 16.26 -3.75 4.27
CA ALA A 133 17.06 -4.62 5.15
C ALA A 133 18.14 -3.82 5.89
N ASP A 134 18.81 -2.89 5.21
CA ASP A 134 19.82 -2.03 5.81
C ASP A 134 19.21 -1.06 6.83
N GLY A 135 18.10 -0.41 6.50
CA GLY A 135 17.44 0.58 7.36
C GLY A 135 16.76 0.03 8.61
N TYR A 136 16.56 -1.29 8.68
CA TYR A 136 15.94 -1.99 9.81
C TYR A 136 16.87 -3.02 10.47
N ARG A 137 18.16 -3.05 10.11
CA ARG A 137 19.16 -4.01 10.63
C ARG A 137 19.31 -3.94 12.15
N ASP A 138 19.21 -2.75 12.74
CA ASP A 138 19.34 -2.52 14.18
C ASP A 138 18.00 -2.60 14.94
N GLY A 139 16.95 -3.09 14.27
CA GLY A 139 15.58 -3.08 14.76
C GLY A 139 14.76 -1.92 14.17
N GLY A 140 13.44 -2.11 14.12
CA GLY A 140 12.52 -1.04 13.75
C GLY A 140 12.49 0.08 14.81
N PRO A 141 11.98 1.27 14.46
CA PRO A 141 11.79 2.34 15.44
C PRO A 141 11.03 1.81 16.68
N SER A 142 11.41 2.28 17.87
CA SER A 142 10.72 1.93 19.13
C SER A 142 9.29 2.46 19.21
N ARG A 143 8.92 3.40 18.34
CA ARG A 143 7.54 3.85 18.09
C ARG A 143 6.93 3.04 16.95
N GLY A 144 5.60 2.89 16.96
CA GLY A 144 4.86 2.05 15.99
C GLY A 144 5.23 2.30 14.52
N PRO A 145 4.90 1.38 13.60
CA PRO A 145 5.48 1.29 12.25
C PRO A 145 5.35 2.54 11.37
N TRP A 146 4.53 3.52 11.78
CA TRP A 146 4.24 4.76 11.09
C TRP A 146 4.94 6.00 11.68
N GLN A 147 5.62 5.88 12.83
CA GLN A 147 6.13 7.01 13.63
C GLN A 147 7.66 7.27 13.48
N SER A 148 8.24 7.02 12.31
CA SER A 148 9.67 7.27 12.05
C SER A 148 9.98 7.96 10.74
#